data_AF-A0A7L2YL15-F1
#
_entry.id   AF-A0A7L2YL15-F1
#
_cell.length_a   1.000
_cell.length_b   1.000
_cell.length_c   1.000
_cell.angle_alpha   90.00
_cell.angle_beta   90.00
_cell.angle_gamma   90.00
#
_symmetry.space_group_name_H-M   'P 1'
#
loop_
_entity.id
_entity.type
_entity.pdbx_description
1 polymer ?
#
loop_
_entity_poly.entity_id
_entity_poly.type
_entity_poly.pdbx_seq_one_letter_code
_entity_poly.pdbx_strand_id
1 'polypeptide(L)'
;SANNMPKQVEVRMHESHLSPAEHRSRNICVQFCQSLHRNLLLTLTVFGVILGALCGGLLRLATPIDPDIIMLIAFPGDILMRMLKMLILPLIISSLITGLSGLDAKASGRLGTRAMVYYMSTTIIAAVLGVILVLAIHPGNPKLKKQLGQGKKNDEVSSLDAFLDLIRNLFPENLVQACFQQIQTVTKKVLVPPPIEEPPNVTDAAFAIMNETVSEAPPEAQLVIKKGLEFKDGMNVLG
;
A
#
# COMPACT_ATOMS: atom_id res chain seq x y z
N SER A 1 -45.57 -6.47 -66.87
CA SER A 1 -44.58 -5.39 -66.64
C SER A 1 -43.57 -5.89 -65.63
N ALA A 2 -42.27 -5.67 -65.88
CA ALA A 2 -41.07 -6.14 -65.16
C ALA A 2 -40.80 -7.67 -65.28
N ASN A 3 -40.17 -8.15 -66.35
CA ASN A 3 -38.75 -8.08 -66.74
C ASN A 3 -37.83 -8.94 -65.86
N ASN A 4 -37.60 -10.17 -66.32
CA ASN A 4 -36.66 -11.15 -65.81
C ASN A 4 -35.64 -11.41 -66.93
N MET A 5 -34.40 -10.93 -66.78
CA MET A 5 -33.26 -11.40 -67.59
C MET A 5 -31.92 -11.17 -66.86
N PRO A 6 -30.91 -12.02 -67.12
CA PRO A 6 -29.88 -12.39 -66.17
C PRO A 6 -28.66 -11.45 -66.12
N LYS A 7 -27.95 -11.55 -65.00
CA LYS A 7 -26.66 -10.91 -64.69
C LYS A 7 -25.64 -11.17 -65.81
N GLN A 8 -25.22 -10.10 -66.48
CA GLN A 8 -23.99 -10.09 -67.29
C GLN A 8 -22.80 -10.21 -66.32
N VAL A 9 -22.05 -11.29 -66.46
CA VAL A 9 -20.77 -11.52 -65.77
C VAL A 9 -19.70 -10.90 -66.65
N GLU A 10 -19.34 -9.65 -66.36
CA GLU A 10 -18.17 -9.05 -66.97
C GLU A 10 -16.91 -9.54 -66.25
N VAL A 11 -16.23 -10.50 -66.88
CA VAL A 11 -14.94 -11.01 -66.46
C VAL A 11 -13.89 -9.95 -66.77
N ARG A 12 -13.66 -9.05 -65.81
CA ARG A 12 -12.54 -8.10 -65.89
C ARG A 12 -11.25 -8.90 -65.73
N MET A 13 -10.57 -9.13 -66.86
CA MET A 13 -9.22 -9.70 -66.95
C MET A 13 -8.31 -9.03 -65.91
N HIS A 14 -7.78 -9.87 -65.02
CA HIS A 14 -6.82 -9.46 -64.00
C HIS A 14 -5.48 -9.27 -64.71
N GLU A 15 -5.18 -8.04 -65.16
CA GLU A 15 -3.82 -7.69 -65.56
C GLU A 15 -2.92 -7.85 -64.35
N SER A 16 -2.21 -8.98 -64.35
CA SER A 16 -1.06 -9.24 -63.50
C SER A 16 0.10 -8.41 -64.06
N HIS A 17 -0.01 -7.09 -63.92
CA HIS A 17 1.15 -6.24 -63.92
C HIS A 17 1.98 -6.60 -62.70
N LEU A 18 3.02 -7.37 -62.98
CA LEU A 18 4.13 -7.71 -62.11
C LEU A 18 4.69 -6.40 -61.54
N SER A 19 4.14 -5.95 -60.41
CA SER A 19 4.79 -4.91 -59.61
C SER A 19 6.09 -5.55 -59.14
N PRO A 20 7.28 -4.97 -59.43
CA PRO A 20 8.49 -5.47 -58.82
C PRO A 20 8.26 -5.39 -57.31
N ALA A 21 8.40 -6.52 -56.63
CA ALA A 21 8.51 -6.54 -55.18
C ALA A 21 9.76 -5.73 -54.82
N GLU A 22 9.59 -4.42 -54.70
CA GLU A 22 10.57 -3.55 -54.11
C GLU A 22 10.68 -4.01 -52.67
N HIS A 23 11.69 -4.84 -52.40
CA HIS A 23 12.07 -5.20 -51.05
C HIS A 23 12.70 -3.94 -50.44
N ARG A 24 11.84 -2.95 -50.15
CA ARG A 24 12.20 -1.72 -49.50
C ARG A 24 12.69 -2.12 -48.13
N SER A 25 14.02 -2.19 -48.00
CA SER A 25 14.72 -2.32 -46.73
C SER A 25 14.34 -1.11 -45.88
N ARG A 26 13.16 -1.16 -45.27
CA ARG A 26 12.73 -0.21 -44.26
C ARG A 26 13.63 -0.51 -43.09
N ASN A 27 14.67 0.31 -42.96
CA ASN A 27 15.65 0.30 -41.89
C ASN A 27 15.04 -0.23 -40.60
N ILE A 28 15.62 -1.29 -40.04
CA ILE A 28 15.19 -1.90 -38.77
C ILE A 28 14.99 -0.81 -37.70
N CYS A 29 15.82 0.24 -37.73
CA CYS A 29 15.69 1.42 -36.87
C CYS A 29 14.38 2.20 -37.07
N VAL A 30 13.87 2.36 -38.30
CA VAL A 30 12.59 3.04 -38.59
C VAL A 30 11.42 2.17 -38.16
N GLN A 31 11.48 0.85 -38.39
CA GLN A 31 10.45 -0.07 -37.88
C GLN A 31 10.44 -0.16 -36.36
N PHE A 32 11.63 -0.16 -35.74
CA PHE A 32 11.81 -0.16 -34.29
C PHE A 32 11.33 1.15 -33.68
N CYS A 33 11.70 2.31 -34.24
CA CYS A 33 11.23 3.63 -33.79
C CYS A 33 9.71 3.77 -33.93
N GLN A 34 9.13 3.24 -35.01
CA GLN A 34 7.67 3.21 -35.18
C GLN A 34 6.99 2.24 -34.19
N SER A 35 7.64 1.13 -33.83
CA SER A 35 7.15 0.22 -32.78
C SER A 35 7.27 0.83 -31.39
N LEU A 36 8.35 1.57 -31.13
CA LEU A 36 8.60 2.30 -29.90
C LEU A 36 7.55 3.38 -29.70
N HIS A 37 7.19 4.11 -30.76
CA HIS A 37 6.15 5.14 -30.70
C HIS A 37 4.75 4.56 -30.43
N ARG A 38 4.44 3.36 -30.92
CA ARG A 38 3.16 2.69 -30.63
C ARG A 38 3.03 2.27 -29.16
N ASN A 39 4.13 1.88 -28.54
CA ASN A 39 4.18 1.41 -27.15
C ASN A 39 5.09 2.32 -26.30
N LEU A 40 5.00 3.64 -26.51
CA LEU A 40 5.97 4.59 -25.96
C LEU A 40 5.98 4.57 -24.43
N LEU A 41 4.79 4.61 -23.81
CA LEU A 41 4.68 4.62 -22.35
C LEU A 41 5.21 3.32 -21.73
N LEU A 42 4.85 2.15 -22.27
CA LEU A 42 5.32 0.86 -21.78
C LEU A 42 6.85 0.72 -21.91
N THR A 43 7.40 1.18 -23.03
CA THR A 43 8.84 1.11 -23.26
C THR A 43 9.58 2.03 -22.30
N LEU A 44 9.06 3.23 -22.06
CA LEU A 44 9.65 4.21 -21.15
C LEU A 44 9.58 3.77 -19.68
N THR A 45 8.50 3.12 -19.24
CA THR A 45 8.38 2.62 -17.86
C THR A 45 9.35 1.46 -17.60
N VAL A 46 9.44 0.50 -18.52
CA VAL A 46 10.39 -0.62 -18.40
C VAL A 46 11.83 -0.11 -18.41
N PHE A 47 12.16 0.81 -19.32
CA PHE A 47 13.48 1.43 -19.37
C PHE A 47 13.79 2.23 -18.09
N GLY A 48 12.81 2.97 -17.57
CA GLY A 48 12.93 3.71 -16.31
C GLY A 48 13.21 2.81 -15.11
N VAL A 49 12.55 1.65 -15.01
CA VAL A 49 12.82 0.66 -13.94
C VAL A 49 14.23 0.10 -14.04
N ILE A 50 14.67 -0.27 -15.25
CA ILE A 50 16.02 -0.82 -15.47
C ILE A 50 17.10 0.21 -15.13
N LEU A 51 16.97 1.44 -15.65
CA LEU A 51 17.90 2.53 -15.34
C LEU A 51 17.88 2.88 -13.85
N GLY A 52 16.70 2.96 -13.23
CA GLY A 52 16.56 3.26 -11.81
C GLY A 52 17.25 2.21 -10.92
N ALA A 53 17.09 0.93 -11.25
CA ALA A 53 17.75 -0.16 -10.53
C ALA A 53 19.28 -0.15 -10.71
N LEU A 54 19.77 0.09 -11.94
CA LEU A 54 21.21 0.16 -12.23
C LEU A 54 21.85 1.37 -11.56
N CYS A 55 21.27 2.56 -11.72
CA CYS A 55 21.77 3.77 -11.07
C CYS A 55 21.71 3.65 -9.55
N GLY A 56 20.62 3.15 -8.97
CA GLY A 56 20.52 2.93 -7.52
C GLY A 56 21.51 1.90 -7.00
N GLY A 57 21.76 0.81 -7.74
CA GLY A 57 22.77 -0.20 -7.42
C GLY A 57 24.19 0.36 -7.48
N LEU A 58 24.54 1.08 -8.54
CA LEU A 58 25.84 1.73 -8.70
C LEU A 58 26.08 2.78 -7.62
N LEU A 59 25.07 3.60 -7.32
CA LEU A 59 25.13 4.62 -6.28
C LEU A 59 25.37 4.01 -4.89
N ARG A 60 24.81 2.82 -4.62
CA ARG A 60 25.06 2.06 -3.38
C ARG A 60 26.49 1.51 -3.31
N LEU A 61 27.10 1.12 -4.42
CA LEU A 61 28.48 0.64 -4.45
C LEU A 61 29.50 1.77 -4.36
N ALA A 62 29.14 2.97 -4.82
CA ALA A 62 30.11 4.05 -5.05
C ALA A 62 30.59 4.76 -3.76
N THR A 63 29.78 4.99 -2.72
CA THR A 63 30.23 5.78 -1.55
C THR A 63 29.22 5.86 -0.39
N PRO A 64 29.64 6.26 0.83
CA PRO A 64 28.74 6.83 1.84
C PRO A 64 28.32 8.23 1.38
N ILE A 65 27.10 8.35 0.90
CA ILE A 65 26.54 9.59 0.39
C ILE A 65 25.84 10.31 1.54
N ASP A 66 26.01 11.63 1.61
CA ASP A 66 25.28 12.47 2.56
C ASP A 66 23.76 12.30 2.39
N PRO A 67 23.00 12.22 3.49
CA PRO A 67 21.55 11.99 3.45
C PRO A 67 20.80 13.06 2.65
N ASP A 68 21.32 14.28 2.59
CA ASP A 68 20.70 15.40 1.88
C ASP A 68 20.69 15.20 0.35
N ILE A 69 21.73 14.59 -0.21
CA ILE A 69 21.81 14.29 -1.64
C ILE A 69 20.84 13.16 -2.01
N ILE A 70 20.66 12.19 -1.12
CA ILE A 70 19.69 11.10 -1.29
C ILE A 70 18.27 11.68 -1.36
N MET A 71 17.95 12.64 -0.48
CA MET A 71 16.65 13.33 -0.51
C MET A 71 16.43 14.08 -1.83
N LEU A 72 17.45 14.75 -2.35
CA LEU A 72 17.35 15.47 -3.62
C LEU A 72 17.13 14.53 -4.82
N ILE A 73 17.81 13.38 -4.84
CA ILE A 73 17.64 12.36 -5.89
C ILE A 73 16.25 11.71 -5.82
N ALA A 74 15.70 11.50 -4.61
CA ALA A 74 14.38 10.91 -4.40
C ALA A 74 13.22 11.88 -4.69
N PHE A 75 13.48 13.19 -4.67
CA PHE A 75 12.47 14.24 -4.77
C PHE A 75 11.50 14.11 -5.97
N PRO A 76 11.95 13.82 -7.22
CA PRO A 76 11.02 13.64 -8.34
C PRO A 76 10.04 12.47 -8.13
N GLY A 77 10.50 11.40 -7.46
CA GLY A 77 9.65 10.25 -7.10
C GLY A 77 8.62 10.62 -6.04
N ASP A 78 8.98 11.45 -5.06
CA ASP A 78 8.06 11.95 -4.05
C ASP A 78 6.97 12.84 -4.65
N ILE A 79 7.32 13.72 -5.60
CA ILE A 79 6.34 14.53 -6.34
C ILE A 79 5.39 13.65 -7.15
N LEU A 80 5.90 12.63 -7.83
CA LEU A 80 5.06 11.65 -8.54
C LEU A 80 4.07 10.97 -7.59
N MET A 81 4.53 10.50 -6.43
CA MET A 81 3.66 9.86 -5.44
C MET A 81 2.59 10.80 -4.90
N ARG A 82 2.91 12.09 -4.70
CA ARG A 82 1.92 13.11 -4.30
C ARG A 82 0.87 13.36 -5.38
N MET A 83 1.29 13.46 -6.64
CA MET A 83 0.36 13.62 -7.77
C MET A 83 -0.59 12.44 -7.91
N LEU A 84 -0.09 11.21 -7.78
CA LEU A 84 -0.93 10.01 -7.83
C LEU A 84 -1.93 9.98 -6.68
N LYS A 85 -1.49 10.22 -5.44
CA LYS A 85 -2.37 10.22 -4.26
C LYS A 85 -3.50 11.25 -4.34
N MET A 86 -3.23 12.43 -4.90
CA MET A 86 -4.25 13.47 -5.10
C MET A 86 -5.39 13.02 -6.03
N LEU A 87 -5.10 12.14 -7.00
CA LEU A 87 -6.09 11.66 -7.97
C LEU A 87 -6.93 10.48 -7.46
N ILE A 88 -6.45 9.73 -6.47
CA ILE A 88 -7.11 8.50 -5.99
C ILE A 88 -8.52 8.80 -5.47
N LEU A 89 -8.64 9.73 -4.53
CA LEU A 89 -9.91 10.06 -3.87
C LEU A 89 -11.04 10.45 -4.86
N PRO A 90 -10.88 11.47 -5.73
CA PRO A 90 -11.96 11.85 -6.66
C PRO A 90 -12.28 10.75 -7.69
N LEU A 91 -11.27 9.99 -8.13
CA LEU A 91 -11.45 8.95 -9.13
C LEU A 91 -12.22 7.75 -8.57
N ILE A 92 -11.91 7.30 -7.34
CA ILE A 92 -12.63 6.19 -6.69
C ILE A 92 -14.09 6.57 -6.47
N ILE A 93 -14.36 7.73 -5.86
CA ILE A 93 -15.73 8.15 -5.53
C ILE A 93 -16.58 8.28 -6.80
N SER A 94 -16.09 9.02 -7.81
CA SER A 94 -16.82 9.20 -9.06
C SER A 94 -17.03 7.88 -9.80
N SER A 95 -16.00 7.01 -9.88
CA SER A 95 -16.10 5.72 -10.54
C SER A 95 -17.09 4.78 -9.85
N LEU A 96 -17.12 4.73 -8.52
CA LEU A 96 -18.07 3.90 -7.77
C LEU A 96 -19.50 4.40 -7.92
N ILE A 97 -19.73 5.72 -7.82
CA ILE A 97 -21.07 6.31 -8.00
C ILE A 97 -21.60 6.03 -9.41
N THR A 98 -20.81 6.33 -10.45
CA THR A 98 -21.23 6.10 -11.85
C THR A 98 -21.34 4.60 -12.17
N GLY A 99 -20.48 3.76 -11.61
CA GLY A 99 -20.51 2.31 -11.83
C GLY A 99 -21.75 1.64 -11.22
N LEU A 100 -22.21 2.14 -10.06
CA LEU A 100 -23.40 1.59 -9.39
C LEU A 100 -24.70 2.25 -9.87
N SER A 101 -24.70 3.51 -10.29
CA SER A 101 -25.91 4.20 -10.73
C SER A 101 -26.52 3.63 -12.01
N GLY A 102 -25.70 3.01 -12.87
CA GLY A 102 -26.14 2.38 -14.11
C GLY A 102 -26.73 0.97 -13.97
N LEU A 103 -26.81 0.42 -12.75
CA LEU A 103 -27.22 -0.96 -12.50
C LEU A 103 -28.42 -1.06 -11.57
N ASP A 104 -29.37 -1.95 -11.89
CA ASP A 104 -30.46 -2.30 -11.00
C ASP A 104 -29.94 -2.94 -9.70
N ALA A 105 -30.64 -2.76 -8.57
CA ALA A 105 -30.25 -3.31 -7.27
C ALA A 105 -30.02 -4.84 -7.29
N LYS A 106 -30.82 -5.59 -8.07
CA LYS A 106 -30.67 -7.04 -8.22
C LYS A 106 -29.45 -7.41 -9.07
N ALA A 107 -29.09 -6.59 -10.05
CA ALA A 107 -27.93 -6.78 -10.90
C ALA A 107 -26.63 -6.44 -10.13
N SER A 108 -26.60 -5.29 -9.45
CA SER A 108 -25.46 -4.86 -8.62
C SER A 108 -25.20 -5.85 -7.47
N GLY A 109 -26.26 -6.35 -6.82
CA GLY A 109 -26.15 -7.37 -5.79
C GLY A 109 -25.50 -8.67 -6.29
N ARG A 110 -25.93 -9.20 -7.44
CA ARG A 110 -25.37 -10.42 -8.05
C ARG A 110 -23.92 -10.23 -8.51
N LEU A 111 -23.61 -9.05 -9.07
CA LEU A 111 -22.24 -8.71 -9.46
C LEU A 111 -21.33 -8.65 -8.23
N GLY A 112 -21.78 -7.99 -7.16
CA GLY A 112 -21.07 -7.90 -5.89
C GLY A 112 -20.85 -9.26 -5.24
N THR A 113 -21.86 -10.14 -5.20
CA THR A 113 -21.67 -11.49 -4.61
C THR A 113 -20.68 -12.32 -5.41
N ARG A 114 -20.73 -12.27 -6.75
CA ARG A 114 -19.75 -12.96 -7.60
C ARG A 114 -18.33 -12.44 -7.38
N ALA A 115 -18.17 -11.11 -7.31
CA ALA A 115 -16.90 -10.48 -7.03
C ALA A 115 -16.36 -10.86 -5.63
N MET A 116 -17.22 -10.87 -4.61
CA MET A 116 -16.84 -11.25 -3.25
C MET A 116 -16.38 -12.70 -3.16
N VAL A 117 -17.14 -13.65 -3.75
CA VAL A 117 -16.75 -15.07 -3.79
C VAL A 117 -15.43 -15.25 -4.55
N TYR A 118 -15.27 -14.56 -5.68
CA TYR A 118 -14.03 -14.58 -6.45
C TYR A 118 -12.85 -14.08 -5.61
N TYR A 119 -12.93 -12.91 -4.99
CA TYR A 119 -11.84 -12.36 -4.17
C TYR A 119 -11.54 -13.21 -2.93
N MET A 120 -12.54 -13.73 -2.24
CA MET A 120 -12.31 -14.59 -1.08
C MET A 120 -11.61 -15.88 -1.47
N SER A 121 -12.08 -16.55 -2.53
CA SER A 121 -11.48 -17.81 -2.99
C SER A 121 -10.03 -17.62 -3.47
N THR A 122 -9.75 -16.61 -4.27
CA THR A 122 -8.40 -16.36 -4.79
C THR A 122 -7.45 -15.91 -3.68
N THR A 123 -7.91 -15.11 -2.71
CA THR A 123 -7.09 -14.68 -1.57
C THR A 123 -6.70 -15.85 -0.68
N ILE A 124 -7.63 -16.78 -0.41
CA ILE A 124 -7.33 -17.99 0.38
C ILE A 124 -6.31 -18.86 -0.37
N ILE A 125 -6.50 -19.08 -1.67
CA ILE A 125 -5.56 -19.87 -2.49
C ILE A 125 -4.18 -19.20 -2.51
N ALA A 126 -4.11 -17.89 -2.72
CA ALA A 126 -2.86 -17.14 -2.72
C ALA A 126 -2.15 -17.17 -1.35
N ALA A 127 -2.89 -17.05 -0.25
CA ALA A 127 -2.33 -17.13 1.10
C ALA A 127 -1.76 -18.53 1.39
N VAL A 128 -2.50 -19.59 1.06
CA VAL A 128 -2.03 -20.98 1.22
C VAL A 128 -0.77 -21.22 0.38
N LEU A 129 -0.76 -20.82 -0.89
CA LEU A 129 0.42 -20.92 -1.75
C LEU A 129 1.60 -20.10 -1.19
N GLY A 130 1.36 -18.90 -0.68
CA GLY A 130 2.39 -18.06 -0.05
C GLY A 130 3.01 -18.72 1.17
N VAL A 131 2.19 -19.33 2.05
CA VAL A 131 2.66 -20.08 3.22
C VAL A 131 3.45 -21.31 2.81
N ILE A 132 2.98 -22.08 1.83
CA ILE A 132 3.71 -23.25 1.31
C ILE A 132 5.06 -22.82 0.73
N LEU A 133 5.10 -21.74 -0.06
CA LEU A 133 6.33 -21.29 -0.71
C LEU A 133 7.35 -20.75 0.28
N VAL A 134 6.92 -19.95 1.27
CA VAL A 134 7.83 -19.42 2.31
C VAL A 134 8.38 -20.54 3.19
N LEU A 135 7.57 -21.56 3.50
CA LEU A 135 8.01 -22.73 4.25
C LEU A 135 8.80 -23.73 3.39
N ALA A 136 8.69 -23.71 2.07
CA ALA A 136 9.50 -24.57 1.21
C ALA A 136 10.90 -23.96 0.98
N ILE A 137 10.94 -22.68 0.61
CA ILE A 137 12.19 -21.98 0.26
C ILE A 137 12.93 -21.51 1.53
N HIS A 138 12.21 -21.24 2.63
CA HIS A 138 12.75 -20.62 3.85
C HIS A 138 13.61 -19.38 3.54
N PRO A 139 13.05 -18.33 2.91
CA PRO A 139 13.83 -17.15 2.55
C PRO A 139 14.27 -16.40 3.82
N GLY A 140 15.59 -16.21 3.96
CA GLY A 140 16.20 -15.46 5.07
C GLY A 140 17.31 -16.24 5.76
N ASN A 141 18.34 -15.54 6.23
CA ASN A 141 19.45 -16.19 6.94
C ASN A 141 19.25 -16.02 8.46
N PRO A 142 18.98 -17.10 9.22
CA PRO A 142 18.77 -17.01 10.68
C PRO A 142 20.02 -16.51 11.41
N LYS A 143 21.22 -16.61 10.79
CA LYS A 143 22.47 -16.09 11.34
C LYS A 143 22.52 -14.56 11.37
N LEU A 144 21.86 -13.88 10.43
CA LEU A 144 21.78 -12.41 10.38
C LEU A 144 20.85 -11.83 11.45
N LYS A 145 19.88 -12.61 11.95
CA LYS A 145 18.95 -12.18 13.01
C LYS A 145 19.67 -11.82 14.31
N LYS A 146 20.86 -12.37 14.57
CA LYS A 146 21.66 -12.07 15.76
C LYS A 146 22.47 -10.76 15.64
N GLN A 147 22.73 -10.25 14.43
CA GLN A 147 23.44 -8.99 14.19
C GLN A 147 22.50 -7.78 14.07
N LEU A 148 21.22 -8.01 13.82
CA LEU A 148 20.18 -7.00 13.90
C LEU A 148 19.87 -6.80 15.40
N GLY A 149 20.25 -5.65 15.97
CA GLY A 149 20.04 -5.32 17.38
C GLY A 149 18.58 -5.46 17.84
N GLN A 150 18.31 -5.31 19.14
CA GLN A 150 16.94 -5.34 19.66
C GLN A 150 16.12 -4.23 18.97
N GLY A 151 15.26 -4.63 18.03
CA GLY A 151 14.35 -3.71 17.35
C GLY A 151 13.48 -2.99 18.38
N LYS A 152 13.06 -1.75 18.06
CA LYS A 152 12.06 -1.01 18.83
C LYS A 152 10.90 -1.96 19.18
N LYS A 153 10.64 -2.17 20.47
CA LYS A 153 9.43 -2.85 20.95
C LYS A 153 8.25 -1.96 20.51
N ASN A 154 7.65 -2.29 19.36
CA ASN A 154 6.39 -1.68 18.97
C ASN A 154 5.35 -2.05 20.02
N ASP A 155 4.44 -1.13 20.33
CA ASP A 155 3.32 -1.41 21.22
C ASP A 155 2.59 -2.66 20.71
N GLU A 156 2.38 -3.63 21.60
CA GLU A 156 1.66 -4.85 21.27
C GLU A 156 0.20 -4.50 20.99
N VAL A 157 -0.10 -4.21 19.74
CA VAL A 157 -1.49 -4.03 19.27
C VAL A 157 -2.19 -5.38 19.31
N SER A 158 -3.27 -5.46 20.09
CA SER A 158 -4.07 -6.68 20.13
C SER A 158 -4.77 -6.89 18.79
N SER A 159 -4.83 -8.12 18.30
CA SER A 159 -5.55 -8.45 17.06
C SER A 159 -7.03 -8.06 17.14
N LEU A 160 -7.62 -8.11 18.34
CA LEU A 160 -8.98 -7.62 18.57
C LEU A 160 -9.08 -6.11 18.39
N ASP A 161 -8.10 -5.34 18.86
CA ASP A 161 -8.09 -3.88 18.69
C ASP A 161 -8.01 -3.53 17.19
N ALA A 162 -7.17 -4.24 16.43
CA ALA A 162 -7.07 -4.07 14.97
C ALA A 162 -8.37 -4.43 14.23
N PHE A 163 -9.05 -5.51 14.64
CA PHE A 163 -10.35 -5.89 14.06
C PHE A 163 -11.44 -4.88 14.40
N LEU A 164 -11.48 -4.39 15.65
CA LEU A 164 -12.40 -3.34 16.06
C LEU A 164 -12.12 -2.03 15.33
N ASP A 165 -10.85 -1.68 15.12
CA ASP A 165 -10.45 -0.51 14.33
C ASP A 165 -10.90 -0.66 12.87
N LEU A 166 -10.80 -1.85 12.26
CA LEU A 166 -11.33 -2.11 10.92
C LEU A 166 -12.84 -1.82 10.84
N ILE A 167 -13.63 -2.28 11.82
CA ILE A 167 -15.08 -2.03 11.85
C ILE A 167 -15.39 -0.54 12.08
N ARG A 168 -14.68 0.12 12.99
CA ARG A 168 -14.84 1.57 13.24
C ARG A 168 -14.55 2.39 11.99
N ASN A 169 -13.53 1.97 11.24
CA ASN A 169 -13.15 2.58 9.98
C ASN A 169 -14.14 2.25 8.84
N LEU A 170 -14.85 1.11 8.87
CA LEU A 170 -15.89 0.80 7.89
C LEU A 170 -17.08 1.77 7.97
N PHE A 171 -17.37 2.28 9.17
CA PHE A 171 -18.45 3.24 9.44
C PHE A 171 -17.89 4.51 10.10
N PRO A 172 -17.24 5.40 9.33
CA PRO A 172 -16.63 6.60 9.90
C PRO A 172 -17.69 7.55 10.46
N GLU A 173 -17.34 8.27 11.53
CA GLU A 173 -18.18 9.30 12.13
C GLU A 173 -18.41 10.51 11.20
N ASN A 174 -17.47 10.78 10.30
CA ASN A 174 -17.52 11.89 9.36
C ASN A 174 -16.89 11.50 8.00
N LEU A 175 -17.65 11.69 6.92
CA LEU A 175 -17.21 11.34 5.56
C LEU A 175 -16.01 12.17 5.10
N VAL A 176 -15.97 13.47 5.41
CA VAL A 176 -14.87 14.35 5.01
C VAL A 176 -13.60 13.99 5.77
N GLN A 177 -13.72 13.72 7.07
CA GLN A 177 -12.62 13.28 7.94
C GLN A 177 -12.02 11.95 7.48
N ALA A 178 -12.87 10.99 7.10
CA ALA A 178 -12.43 9.69 6.59
C ALA A 178 -11.54 9.77 5.34
N CYS A 179 -11.63 10.85 4.57
CA CYS A 179 -10.79 11.06 3.38
C CYS A 179 -9.32 11.36 3.72
N PHE A 180 -9.00 11.79 4.94
CA PHE A 180 -7.64 12.18 5.33
C PHE A 180 -7.18 11.61 6.66
N GLN A 181 -8.07 10.99 7.44
CA GLN A 181 -7.79 10.40 8.73
C GLN A 181 -8.41 9.00 8.88
N GLN A 182 -7.72 8.15 9.65
CA GLN A 182 -8.18 6.83 10.07
C GLN A 182 -8.16 6.70 11.59
N ILE A 183 -9.07 5.91 12.14
CA ILE A 183 -9.16 5.64 13.58
C ILE A 183 -8.20 4.49 13.91
N GLN A 184 -7.33 4.69 14.91
CA GLN A 184 -6.45 3.64 15.42
C GLN A 184 -6.47 3.62 16.96
N THR A 185 -6.54 2.42 17.53
CA THR A 185 -6.39 2.20 18.97
C THR A 185 -4.90 2.29 19.33
N VAL A 186 -4.54 3.31 20.12
CA VAL A 186 -3.19 3.51 20.61
C VAL A 186 -3.13 3.17 22.10
N THR A 187 -2.11 2.40 22.46
CA THR A 187 -1.88 1.98 23.84
C THR A 187 -0.89 2.94 24.49
N LYS A 188 -1.38 3.88 25.30
CA LYS A 188 -0.50 4.79 26.06
C LYS A 188 -0.26 4.22 27.45
N LYS A 189 1.00 3.99 27.79
CA LYS A 189 1.41 3.68 29.16
C LYS A 189 1.39 4.98 29.96
N VAL A 190 0.38 5.18 30.79
CA VAL A 190 0.27 6.35 31.65
C VAL A 190 0.80 5.97 33.02
N LEU A 191 1.81 6.68 33.49
CA LEU A 191 2.27 6.59 34.88
C LEU A 191 1.13 7.08 35.78
N VAL A 192 0.53 6.21 36.58
CA VAL A 192 -0.42 6.64 37.62
C VAL A 192 0.40 6.89 38.90
N PRO A 193 0.40 8.11 39.46
CA PRO A 193 1.03 8.33 40.76
C PRO A 193 0.33 7.48 41.82
N PRO A 194 1.06 6.94 42.82
CA PRO A 194 0.47 6.12 43.88
C PRO A 194 -0.59 6.91 44.67
N PRO A 195 -1.58 6.24 45.28
CA PRO A 195 -2.52 6.88 46.18
C PRO A 195 -1.77 7.67 47.26
N ILE A 196 -2.19 8.91 47.51
CA ILE A 196 -1.64 9.74 48.59
C ILE A 196 -2.06 9.06 49.90
N GLU A 197 -1.13 8.36 50.55
CA GLU A 197 -1.32 7.94 51.94
C GLU A 197 -1.37 9.22 52.81
N GLU A 198 -2.48 9.44 53.50
CA GLU A 198 -2.57 10.50 54.51
C GLU A 198 -1.48 10.27 55.57
N PRO A 199 -0.71 11.29 55.98
CA PRO A 199 0.44 11.08 56.85
C PRO A 199 -0.01 10.56 58.23
N PRO A 200 0.67 9.53 58.80
CA PRO A 200 0.40 9.10 60.16
C PRO A 200 0.84 10.18 61.17
N ASN A 201 0.13 10.18 62.30
CA ASN A 201 0.27 11.15 63.39
C ASN A 201 1.73 11.39 63.83
N VAL A 202 1.98 12.62 64.28
CA VAL A 202 3.28 13.29 64.57
C VAL A 202 4.19 12.60 65.60
N THR A 203 3.87 11.38 66.05
CA THR A 203 4.66 10.60 67.02
C THR A 203 5.54 9.54 66.35
N ASP A 204 5.17 9.06 65.16
CA ASP A 204 5.94 8.03 64.44
C ASP A 204 7.08 8.63 63.58
N ALA A 205 6.98 9.91 63.21
CA ALA A 205 8.00 10.63 62.45
C ALA A 205 9.32 10.81 63.22
N ALA A 206 9.28 10.90 64.56
CA ALA A 206 10.47 11.05 65.39
C ALA A 206 11.25 9.74 65.54
N PHE A 207 10.56 8.59 65.50
CA PHE A 207 11.18 7.27 65.54
C PHE A 207 11.71 6.83 64.16
N ALA A 208 11.11 7.31 63.07
CA ALA A 208 11.54 7.02 61.71
C ALA A 208 12.90 7.68 61.34
N ILE A 209 13.18 8.89 61.84
CA ILE A 209 14.44 9.62 61.53
C ILE A 209 15.69 8.92 62.11
N MET A 210 15.53 8.03 63.10
CA MET A 210 16.67 7.35 63.75
C MET A 210 17.06 6.02 63.10
N ASN A 211 16.33 5.52 62.10
CA ASN A 211 16.63 4.24 61.45
C ASN A 211 16.83 4.31 59.92
N GLU A 212 17.02 5.51 59.36
CA GLU A 212 17.35 5.71 57.94
C GLU A 212 18.85 5.54 57.66
N THR A 213 19.34 4.31 57.75
CA THR A 213 20.33 3.83 56.78
C THR A 213 19.96 2.41 56.41
N VAL A 214 19.28 2.25 55.27
CA VAL A 214 19.37 1.14 54.31
C VAL A 214 18.18 1.27 53.35
N SER A 215 18.52 1.67 52.13
CA SER A 215 17.95 1.15 50.88
C SER A 215 16.44 0.84 50.88
N GLU A 216 15.63 1.80 50.47
CA GLU A 216 14.35 1.47 49.83
C GLU A 216 14.17 2.29 48.55
N ALA A 217 13.98 1.57 47.45
CA ALA A 217 13.82 2.11 46.11
C ALA A 217 12.53 2.96 46.03
N PRO A 218 12.48 4.01 45.18
CA PRO A 218 11.26 4.78 44.98
C PRO A 218 10.11 3.84 44.53
N PRO A 219 8.87 4.05 45.00
CA PRO A 219 7.75 3.18 44.68
C PRO A 219 7.57 3.11 43.16
N GLU A 220 7.62 1.90 42.61
CA GLU A 220 7.46 1.68 41.18
C GLU A 220 6.14 2.30 40.72
N ALA A 221 6.24 3.39 39.96
CA ALA A 221 5.06 4.01 39.40
C ALA A 221 4.35 2.98 38.52
N GLN A 222 3.14 2.58 38.93
CA GLN A 222 2.37 1.59 38.20
C GLN A 222 2.10 2.14 36.79
N LEU A 223 2.69 1.48 35.80
CA LEU A 223 2.41 1.74 34.38
C LEU A 223 1.01 1.22 34.08
N VAL A 224 -0.01 2.06 34.28
CA VAL A 224 -1.36 1.70 33.88
C VAL A 224 -1.46 1.87 32.37
N ILE A 225 -1.69 0.75 31.70
CA ILE A 225 -1.94 0.71 30.27
C ILE A 225 -3.33 1.32 30.03
N LYS A 226 -3.38 2.55 29.52
CA LYS A 226 -4.63 3.19 29.07
C LYS A 226 -4.74 3.09 27.56
N LYS A 227 -5.79 2.42 27.09
CA LYS A 227 -6.13 2.39 25.66
C LYS A 227 -6.93 3.64 25.32
N GLY A 228 -6.55 4.31 24.23
CA GLY A 228 -7.25 5.46 23.68
C GLY A 228 -7.42 5.32 22.17
N LEU A 229 -8.41 6.02 21.61
CA LEU A 229 -8.57 6.16 20.17
C LEU A 229 -7.82 7.41 19.73
N GLU A 230 -7.03 7.30 18.67
CA GLU A 230 -6.37 8.44 18.03
C GLU A 230 -6.68 8.45 16.54
N PHE A 231 -6.87 9.67 16.00
CA PHE A 231 -6.95 9.89 14.56
C PHE A 231 -5.54 9.99 14.01
N LYS A 232 -5.23 9.12 13.05
CA LYS A 232 -3.95 9.11 12.36
C LYS A 232 -4.13 9.60 10.94
N ASP A 233 -3.20 10.42 10.46
CA ASP A 233 -3.22 10.91 9.10
C ASP A 233 -3.07 9.77 8.08
N GLY A 234 -3.89 9.81 7.04
CA GLY A 234 -3.97 8.81 5.98
C GLY A 234 -5.41 8.55 5.57
N MET A 235 -5.61 8.20 4.29
CA MET A 235 -6.91 7.76 3.80
C MET A 235 -7.33 6.52 4.59
N ASN A 236 -8.60 6.48 4.98
CA ASN A 236 -9.19 5.36 5.69
C ASN A 236 -9.03 4.04 4.89
N VAL A 237 -9.14 2.89 5.56
CA VAL A 237 -8.91 1.54 5.01
C VAL A 237 -9.70 1.19 3.74
N LEU A 238 -10.71 1.98 3.39
CA LEU A 238 -11.55 1.82 2.21
C LEU A 238 -11.02 2.54 0.96
N GLY A 239 -9.93 3.32 1.07
CA GLY A 239 -9.30 4.04 -0.02
C GLY A 239 -9.47 5.55 0.03
#